data_AF-A0A924TTI9-F1
#
_entry.id   AF-A0A924TTI9-F1
#
_cell.length_a   1.000
_cell.length_b   1.000
_cell.length_c   1.000
_cell.angle_alpha   90.00
_cell.angle_beta   90.00
_cell.angle_gamma   90.00
#
_symmetry.space_group_name_H-M   'P 1'
#
loop_
_entity.id
_entity.type
_entity.pdbx_description
1 polymer ?
#
loop_
_entity_poly.entity_id
_entity_poly.type
_entity_poly.pdbx_seq_one_letter_code
_entity_poly.pdbx_strand_id
1 'polypeptide(L)' 'MNILPRTRRHIRQAGFTLIELMVVLVIIGVLAALIVPNVLERADDARSTAAKTDVNNLVQALKLYRLDNQRYPTAEQGLQ' A
#
# COMPACT_ATOMS: atom_id res chain seq x y z
N MET A 1 -1.42 57.82 -39.23
CA MET A 1 -2.00 56.51 -38.85
C MET A 1 -1.96 56.42 -37.32
N ASN A 2 -3.02 56.83 -36.62
CA ASN A 2 -3.04 56.87 -35.15
C ASN A 2 -3.48 55.50 -34.60
N ILE A 3 -2.61 54.86 -33.84
CA ILE A 3 -2.86 53.57 -33.17
C ILE A 3 -3.64 53.79 -31.87
N LEU A 4 -4.84 53.21 -31.77
CA LEU A 4 -5.65 53.22 -30.54
C LEU A 4 -5.06 52.25 -29.49
N PRO A 5 -4.94 52.63 -28.21
CA PRO A 5 -4.47 51.74 -27.17
C PRO A 5 -5.55 50.70 -26.83
N ARG A 6 -5.22 49.41 -26.98
CA ARG A 6 -6.04 48.30 -26.47
C ARG A 6 -5.94 48.25 -24.95
N THR A 7 -7.02 48.60 -24.25
CA THR A 7 -7.13 48.45 -22.80
C THR A 7 -7.10 46.96 -22.45
N ARG A 8 -6.00 46.48 -21.86
CA ARG A 8 -5.91 45.10 -21.34
C ARG A 8 -6.81 44.99 -20.11
N ARG A 9 -7.90 44.23 -20.23
CA ARG A 9 -8.74 43.87 -19.09
C ARG A 9 -7.97 42.88 -18.21
N HIS A 10 -7.53 43.32 -17.04
CA HIS A 10 -6.99 42.42 -16.02
C HIS A 10 -8.11 41.50 -15.53
N ILE A 11 -7.99 40.21 -15.81
CA ILE A 11 -8.82 39.18 -15.18
C ILE A 11 -8.39 39.16 -13.71
N ARG A 12 -9.30 39.52 -12.80
CA ARG A 12 -9.03 39.42 -11.37
C ARG A 12 -8.90 37.95 -11.01
N GLN A 13 -7.78 37.59 -10.39
CA GLN A 13 -7.61 36.28 -9.79
C GLN A 13 -8.54 36.20 -8.58
N ALA A 14 -9.44 35.22 -8.57
CA ALA A 14 -10.26 34.91 -7.40
C ALA A 14 -9.38 34.17 -6.38
N GLY A 15 -9.39 34.62 -5.13
CA GLY A 15 -8.75 33.92 -4.01
C GLY A 15 -9.64 32.81 -3.46
N PHE A 16 -9.04 31.90 -2.70
CA PHE A 16 -9.71 30.76 -2.08
C PHE A 16 -10.38 31.15 -0.74
N THR A 17 -11.50 30.50 -0.37
CA THR A 17 -12.24 30.81 0.87
C THR A 17 -11.91 29.86 2.02
N LEU A 18 -12.03 30.30 3.28
CA LEU A 18 -11.81 29.41 4.43
C LEU A 18 -12.76 28.20 4.43
N ILE A 19 -14.03 28.41 4.04
CA ILE A 19 -15.05 27.35 3.99
C ILE A 19 -14.63 26.24 3.02
N GLU A 20 -14.07 26.61 1.87
CA GLU A 20 -13.64 25.65 0.86
C GLU A 20 -12.50 24.75 1.40
N LEU A 21 -11.61 25.27 2.26
CA LEU A 21 -10.54 24.49 2.89
C LEU A 21 -11.13 23.59 3.96
N MET A 22 -12.11 24.08 4.74
CA MET A 22 -12.79 23.28 5.75
C MET A 22 -13.48 22.06 5.13
N VAL A 23 -14.19 22.25 4.02
CA VAL A 23 -14.85 21.14 3.31
C VAL A 23 -13.81 20.12 2.82
N VAL A 24 -12.68 20.58 2.26
CA VAL A 24 -11.60 19.69 1.81
C VAL A 24 -11.02 18.87 2.97
N LEU A 25 -10.74 19.50 4.11
CA LEU A 25 -10.20 18.80 5.28
C LEU A 25 -11.18 17.77 5.84
N VAL A 26 -12.48 18.06 5.82
CA VAL A 26 -13.52 17.10 6.23
C VAL A 26 -13.51 15.89 5.29
N ILE A 27 -13.46 16.08 3.98
CA ILE A 27 -13.43 14.99 3.00
C ILE A 27 -12.18 14.12 3.20
N ILE A 28 -11.00 14.74 3.36
CA ILE A 28 -9.74 14.03 3.62
C ILE A 28 -9.83 13.23 4.92
N GLY A 29 -10.37 13.83 5.99
CA GLY A 29 -10.54 13.16 7.28
C GLY A 29 -11.44 11.92 7.22
N VAL A 30 -12.58 12.02 6.52
CA VAL A 30 -13.50 10.89 6.34
C VAL A 30 -12.85 9.77 5.52
N LEU A 31 -12.18 10.11 4.41
CA LEU A 31 -11.50 9.10 3.58
C LEU A 31 -10.36 8.41 4.34
N ALA A 32 -9.55 9.17 5.09
CA ALA A 32 -8.47 8.61 5.90
C ALA A 32 -9.00 7.63 6.96
N ALA A 33 -10.09 7.98 7.65
CA ALA A 33 -10.70 7.13 8.67
C ALA A 33 -11.22 5.78 8.10
N LEU A 34 -11.68 5.76 6.85
CA LEU A 34 -12.18 4.55 6.19
C LEU A 34 -11.05 3.68 5.61
N ILE A 35 -9.99 4.28 5.07
CA ILE A 35 -8.93 3.55 4.35
C ILE A 35 -7.90 2.93 5.32
N VAL A 36 -7.50 3.66 6.37
CA VAL A 36 -6.44 3.22 7.30
C VAL A 36 -6.68 1.84 7.93
N PRO A 37 -7.87 1.51 8.51
CA PRO A 37 -8.06 0.21 9.15
C PRO A 37 -7.93 -0.97 8.16
N ASN A 38 -8.44 -0.80 6.94
CA ASN A 38 -8.41 -1.83 5.89
C ASN A 38 -6.99 -2.21 5.44
N VAL A 39 -6.02 -1.30 5.56
CA VAL A 39 -4.63 -1.54 5.16
C VAL A 39 -3.87 -2.30 6.25
N LEU A 40 -4.12 -1.98 7.52
CA LEU A 40 -3.44 -2.65 8.65
C LEU A 40 -3.88 -4.11 8.79
N GLU A 41 -5.19 -4.40 8.72
CA GLU A 41 -5.69 -5.79 8.83
C GLU A 41 -5.11 -6.70 7.74
N ARG A 42 -4.98 -6.18 6.51
CA ARG A 42 -4.41 -6.94 5.38
C ARG A 42 -2.93 -7.25 5.54
N ALA A 43 -2.17 -6.41 6.24
CA ALA A 43 -0.73 -6.62 6.42
C ALA A 43 -0.47 -7.80 7.36
N ASP A 44 -1.23 -7.94 8.43
CA ASP A 44 -1.09 -9.05 9.37
C ASP A 44 -1.61 -10.37 8.79
N ASP A 45 -2.73 -10.33 8.05
CA ASP A 45 -3.23 -11.49 7.31
C ASP A 45 -2.24 -11.97 6.24
N ALA A 46 -1.61 -11.03 5.52
CA ALA A 46 -0.58 -11.34 4.53
C ALA A 46 0.65 -12.01 5.18
N ARG A 47 1.10 -11.52 6.34
CA ARG A 47 2.20 -12.14 7.09
C ARG A 47 1.86 -13.56 7.55
N SER A 48 0.65 -13.76 8.08
CA SER A 48 0.17 -15.09 8.49
C SER A 48 0.09 -16.05 7.31
N THR A 49 -0.39 -15.57 6.16
CA THR A 49 -0.50 -16.37 4.93
C THR A 49 0.88 -16.71 4.35
N ALA A 50 1.82 -15.76 4.37
CA ALA A 50 3.19 -15.99 3.96
C ALA A 50 3.85 -17.06 4.84
N ALA A 51 3.76 -16.91 6.17
CA ALA A 51 4.32 -17.89 7.10
C ALA A 51 3.74 -19.31 6.91
N LYS A 52 2.42 -19.43 6.68
CA LYS A 52 1.79 -20.72 6.35
C LYS A 52 2.33 -21.30 5.04
N THR A 53 2.51 -20.46 4.03
CA THR A 53 3.09 -20.86 2.74
C THR A 53 4.52 -21.35 2.92
N ASP A 54 5.34 -20.63 3.67
CA ASP A 54 6.73 -20.98 3.94
C ASP A 54 6.85 -22.32 4.66
N VAL A 55 6.05 -22.53 5.71
CA VAL A 55 6.00 -23.81 6.44
C VAL A 55 5.58 -24.95 5.51
N ASN A 56 4.57 -24.74 4.65
CA ASN A 56 4.14 -25.77 3.70
C ASN A 56 5.24 -26.11 2.69
N ASN A 57 5.95 -25.11 2.16
CA ASN A 57 7.08 -25.31 1.25
C ASN A 57 8.20 -26.10 1.94
N LEU A 58 8.51 -25.76 3.19
CA LEU A 58 9.50 -26.45 4.00
C LEU A 58 9.13 -27.92 4.23
N VAL A 59 7.87 -28.20 4.58
CA VAL A 59 7.36 -29.57 4.76
C VAL A 59 7.40 -30.36 3.44
N GLN A 60 7.11 -29.73 2.30
CA GLN A 60 7.22 -30.37 1.01
C GLN A 60 8.68 -30.71 0.67
N ALA A 61 9.61 -29.78 0.90
CA ALA A 61 11.04 -30.03 0.71
C ALA A 61 11.54 -31.19 1.59
N LEU A 62 11.11 -31.24 2.85
CA LEU A 62 11.42 -32.33 3.77
C LEU A 62 10.86 -33.68 3.31
N LYS A 63 9.62 -33.69 2.78
CA LYS A 63 9.01 -34.91 2.23
C LYS A 63 9.78 -35.41 1.00
N LEU A 64 10.20 -34.50 0.13
CA LEU A 64 11.01 -34.82 -1.04
C LEU A 64 12.38 -35.37 -0.63
N TYR A 65 13.05 -34.70 0.31
CA TYR A 65 14.33 -35.18 0.85
C TYR A 65 14.23 -36.61 1.40
N ARG A 66 13.15 -36.91 2.14
CA ARG A 66 12.90 -38.25 2.65
C ARG A 66 12.60 -39.25 1.54
N LEU A 67 11.92 -38.85 0.49
CA LEU A 67 11.66 -39.72 -0.66
C LEU A 67 12.99 -40.15 -1.29
N ASP A 68 13.92 -39.22 -1.44
CA ASP A 68 15.21 -39.47 -2.10
C ASP A 68 16.22 -40.19 -1.19
N ASN A 69 16.22 -39.87 0.11
CA ASN A 69 17.23 -40.35 1.06
C ASN A 69 16.71 -41.40 2.05
N GLN A 70 15.45 -41.81 1.94
CA GLN A 70 14.72 -42.68 2.88
C GLN A 70 14.68 -42.21 4.35
N ARG A 71 15.22 -41.04 4.66
CA ARG A 71 15.27 -40.44 6.00
C ARG A 71 15.06 -38.92 5.93
N TYR A 72 14.65 -38.31 7.03
CA TYR A 72 14.65 -36.85 7.17
C TYR A 72 16.06 -36.31 7.44
N PRO A 73 16.35 -35.03 7.12
CA PRO A 73 17.62 -34.39 7.46
C PRO A 73 17.79 -34.30 8.99
N THR A 74 19.04 -34.34 9.47
CA THR A 74 19.33 -34.08 10.89
C THR A 74 19.32 -32.57 11.14
N ALA A 75 19.14 -32.14 12.40
CA ALA A 75 19.17 -30.72 12.76
C ALA A 75 20.48 -30.04 12.35
N GLU A 76 21.59 -30.79 12.37
CA GLU A 76 22.94 -30.33 12.00
C GLU A 76 23.12 -30.13 10.48
N GLN A 77 22.31 -30.79 9.65
CA GLN A 77 22.36 -30.65 8.19
C GLN A 77 21.64 -29.39 7.69
N GLY A 78 20.82 -28.77 8.54
CA GLY A 78 20.14 -27.50 8.26
C GLY A 78 19.07 -27.60 7.17
N LEU A 79 18.30 -26.52 7.06
CA LEU A 79 17.40 -26.25 5.93
C LEU A 79 18.01 -25.03 5.23
N GLN A 80 18.72 -25.26 4.14
CA GLN A 80 19.20 -24.16 3.28
C GLN A 80 18.08 -23.65 2.40
#